data_AF-A0A061EIL1-F1
#
_entry.id   AF-A0A061EIL1-F1
#
_cell.length_a   1.000
_cell.length_b   1.000
_cell.length_c   1.000
_cell.angle_alpha   90.00
_cell.angle_beta   90.00
_cell.angle_gamma   90.00
#
_symmetry.space_group_name_H-M   'P 1'
#
loop_
_entity.id
_entity.type
_entity.pdbx_description
1 polymer ?
#
loop_
_entity_poly.entity_id
_entity_poly.type
_entity_poly.pdbx_seq_one_letter_code
_entity_poly.pdbx_strand_id
1 'polypeptide(L)'
;MASTSGQGLNSSRNYRQWLAETFDGHETLDDELSDSNVDGNGNLISPLDQNFPMTLEAGEPYTGMEFESAEAAREFYEMYGRRMGFTIRNNRTRRSLKDNSIIGREFVCSKEGFRAEKYTKREYRVCPSRPATREGCNAMLRIAAKDGGKWVIYGFIKEHNHELNPSKIPPRRSHRIAFCEDEKDLKIRELSTELHREKKKSAAYLEQLQMVLKYVEEHTQRLSLKVDVVSGNLRELESVDRIF
;
A
#
# COMPACT_ATOMS: atom_id res chain seq x y z
N MET A 1 19.90 5.21 -50.46
CA MET A 1 19.83 6.47 -49.67
C MET A 1 19.12 6.15 -48.36
N ALA A 2 19.60 6.74 -47.27
CA ALA A 2 19.71 6.19 -45.93
C ALA A 2 18.44 6.08 -45.06
N SER A 3 18.54 5.18 -44.08
CA SER A 3 17.68 4.90 -42.92
C SER A 3 17.64 6.01 -41.86
N THR A 4 16.59 6.02 -41.02
CA THR A 4 16.55 6.17 -39.54
C THR A 4 15.07 6.10 -39.10
N SER A 5 14.56 5.14 -38.30
CA SER A 5 14.75 4.81 -36.87
C SER A 5 14.05 5.77 -35.90
N GLY A 6 13.09 5.27 -35.09
CA GLY A 6 12.39 6.08 -34.08
C GLY A 6 11.30 5.43 -33.22
N GLN A 7 11.58 4.25 -32.66
CA GLN A 7 11.13 3.72 -31.35
C GLN A 7 9.64 3.76 -30.94
N GLY A 8 9.01 2.58 -30.98
CA GLY A 8 7.78 2.27 -30.24
C GLY A 8 8.05 2.11 -28.73
N LEU A 9 7.17 2.70 -27.91
CA LEU A 9 7.23 2.64 -26.45
C LEU A 9 6.73 1.27 -25.95
N ASN A 10 7.66 0.42 -25.55
CA ASN A 10 7.41 -0.88 -24.92
C ASN A 10 6.92 -0.71 -23.46
N SER A 11 5.59 -0.72 -23.26
CA SER A 11 4.93 -0.68 -21.95
C SER A 11 5.25 -1.91 -21.06
N SER A 12 5.74 -3.01 -21.63
CA SER A 12 5.97 -4.27 -20.91
C SER A 12 7.25 -4.31 -20.06
N ARG A 13 8.14 -3.32 -20.15
CA ARG A 13 9.42 -3.32 -19.43
C ARG A 13 9.32 -2.84 -17.98
N ASN A 14 8.32 -2.03 -17.64
CA ASN A 14 8.22 -1.41 -16.31
C ASN A 14 7.64 -2.32 -15.21
N TYR A 15 6.86 -3.34 -15.57
CA TYR A 15 6.26 -4.23 -14.57
C TYR A 15 7.30 -5.13 -13.89
N ARG A 16 8.32 -5.58 -14.64
CA ARG A 16 9.40 -6.42 -14.09
C ARG A 16 10.35 -5.64 -13.18
N GLN A 17 10.58 -4.36 -13.48
CA GLN A 17 11.40 -3.46 -12.66
C GLN A 17 10.74 -3.21 -11.29
N TRP A 18 9.42 -2.96 -11.28
CA TRP A 18 8.66 -2.71 -10.05
C TRP A 18 8.61 -3.91 -9.10
N LEU A 19 8.55 -5.14 -9.65
CA LEU A 19 8.60 -6.37 -8.85
C LEU A 19 9.97 -6.65 -8.23
N ALA A 20 11.06 -6.16 -8.84
CA ALA A 20 12.40 -6.31 -8.29
C ALA A 20 12.70 -5.29 -7.18
N GLU A 21 12.11 -4.10 -7.24
CA GLU A 21 12.34 -3.01 -6.28
C GLU A 21 11.49 -3.10 -5.00
N THR A 22 10.42 -3.91 -5.00
CA THR A 22 9.49 -4.05 -3.84
C THR A 22 9.73 -5.29 -2.99
N PHE A 23 10.63 -6.17 -3.40
CA PHE A 23 10.96 -7.41 -2.69
C PHE A 23 12.43 -7.39 -2.29
N ASP A 24 12.82 -6.36 -1.54
CA ASP A 24 14.12 -6.35 -0.86
C ASP A 24 13.92 -6.87 0.57
N GLY A 25 14.70 -7.88 0.92
CA GLY A 25 14.53 -8.70 2.10
C GLY A 25 14.67 -7.89 3.39
N HIS A 26 13.66 -7.99 4.25
CA HIS A 26 13.85 -7.81 5.66
C HIS A 26 13.31 -9.05 6.37
N GLU A 27 14.24 -9.93 6.75
CA GLU A 27 13.98 -10.97 7.75
C GLU A 27 13.62 -10.28 9.07
N THR A 28 12.37 -10.41 9.50
CA THR A 28 11.98 -10.19 10.90
C THR A 28 11.36 -11.46 11.43
N LEU A 29 12.00 -11.97 12.47
CA LEU A 29 11.56 -13.01 13.38
C LEU A 29 10.05 -13.01 13.62
N ASP A 30 9.48 -14.21 13.54
CA ASP A 30 8.62 -14.84 14.54
C ASP A 30 7.74 -13.90 15.38
N ASP A 31 6.52 -13.61 14.90
CA ASP A 31 5.40 -13.25 15.76
C ASP A 31 4.23 -14.20 15.44
N GLU A 32 3.99 -15.15 16.36
CA GLU A 32 2.82 -16.02 16.36
C GLU A 32 1.54 -15.17 16.53
N LEU A 33 0.69 -15.11 15.50
CA LEU A 33 -0.67 -14.60 15.64
C LEU A 33 -1.63 -15.78 15.78
N SER A 34 -2.02 -16.05 17.02
CA SER A 34 -3.14 -16.92 17.37
C SER A 34 -4.45 -16.28 16.91
N ASP A 35 -5.07 -16.81 15.87
CA ASP A 35 -6.44 -16.43 15.48
C ASP A 35 -7.42 -17.44 16.08
N SER A 36 -8.03 -17.06 17.21
CA SER A 36 -9.19 -17.76 17.73
C SER A 36 -10.14 -16.77 18.40
N ASN A 37 -11.10 -16.27 17.63
CA ASN A 37 -12.33 -15.70 18.16
C ASN A 37 -13.50 -16.59 17.73
N VAL A 38 -13.73 -17.67 18.48
CA VAL A 38 -14.97 -18.46 18.42
C VAL A 38 -15.47 -18.62 19.85
N ASP A 39 -16.60 -17.99 20.17
CA ASP A 39 -17.37 -18.23 21.37
C ASP A 39 -18.34 -19.41 21.16
N GLY A 40 -18.43 -20.25 22.19
CA GLY A 40 -18.99 -21.61 22.15
C GLY A 40 -20.51 -21.74 21.95
N ASN A 41 -21.17 -20.80 21.27
CA ASN A 41 -22.60 -20.85 20.98
C ASN A 41 -22.99 -20.56 19.51
N GLY A 42 -22.05 -20.53 18.57
CA GLY A 42 -22.33 -20.67 17.14
C GLY A 42 -23.12 -19.54 16.46
N ASN A 43 -23.12 -18.32 17.01
CA ASN A 43 -23.69 -17.15 16.34
C ASN A 43 -22.62 -16.27 15.70
N LEU A 44 -22.90 -15.79 14.49
CA LEU A 44 -22.09 -14.80 13.76
C LEU A 44 -22.12 -13.47 14.50
N ILE A 45 -20.98 -12.97 14.97
CA ILE A 45 -20.85 -11.59 15.45
C ILE A 45 -21.06 -10.66 14.24
N SER A 46 -22.25 -10.08 14.11
CA SER A 46 -22.47 -8.93 13.22
C SER A 46 -21.55 -7.79 13.68
N PRO A 47 -20.83 -7.10 12.79
CA PRO A 47 -20.09 -5.90 13.16
C PRO A 47 -21.08 -4.75 13.36
N LEU A 48 -21.82 -4.80 14.46
CA LEU A 48 -22.62 -3.70 14.95
C LEU A 48 -21.68 -2.73 15.66
N ASP A 49 -21.64 -1.52 15.12
CA ASP A 49 -21.25 -0.28 15.78
C ASP A 49 -20.07 -0.37 16.76
N GLN A 50 -18.87 -0.14 16.22
CA GLN A 50 -17.83 0.50 17.02
C GLN A 50 -18.35 1.87 17.44
N ASN A 51 -19.06 1.90 18.57
CA ASN A 51 -19.28 3.05 19.41
C ASN A 51 -17.90 3.59 19.80
N PHE A 52 -17.33 4.41 18.92
CA PHE A 52 -16.37 5.43 19.31
C PHE A 52 -17.00 6.19 20.47
N PRO A 53 -16.27 6.43 21.58
CA PRO A 53 -16.84 7.13 22.72
C PRO A 53 -17.40 8.46 22.23
N MET A 54 -18.73 8.55 22.27
CA MET A 54 -19.55 9.73 22.06
C MET A 54 -19.30 10.67 23.24
N THR A 55 -18.09 11.23 23.32
CA THR A 55 -17.69 12.21 24.34
C THR A 55 -16.59 13.10 23.78
N LEU A 56 -16.98 13.92 22.83
CA LEU A 56 -16.86 15.37 22.95
C LEU A 56 -17.92 15.92 22.01
N GLU A 57 -18.76 16.82 22.50
CA GLU A 57 -19.54 17.73 21.67
C GLU A 57 -18.62 18.27 20.56
N ALA A 58 -18.62 17.63 19.38
CA ALA A 58 -17.91 18.17 18.24
C ALA A 58 -18.76 19.34 17.76
N GLY A 59 -18.58 20.47 18.44
CA GLY A 59 -19.28 21.70 18.17
C GLY A 59 -19.05 22.14 16.74
N GLU A 60 -19.92 23.03 16.27
CA GLU A 60 -19.75 23.67 14.99
C GLU A 60 -18.36 24.36 14.93
N PRO A 61 -17.56 24.17 13.85
CA PRO A 61 -16.30 24.88 13.70
C PRO A 61 -16.52 26.39 13.81
N TYR A 62 -15.76 27.05 14.67
CA TYR A 62 -15.80 28.50 14.83
C TYR A 62 -14.44 29.13 14.58
N THR A 63 -14.46 30.40 14.16
CA THR A 63 -13.25 31.19 13.95
C THR A 63 -12.54 31.40 15.29
N GLY A 64 -11.25 31.05 15.36
CA GLY A 64 -10.42 31.15 16.56
C GLY A 64 -10.10 29.81 17.23
N MET A 65 -10.70 28.69 16.80
CA MET A 65 -10.32 27.35 17.28
C MET A 65 -8.86 27.04 16.94
N GLU A 66 -8.11 26.57 17.94
CA GLU A 66 -6.71 26.16 17.79
C GLU A 66 -6.59 24.63 17.71
N PHE A 67 -5.64 24.14 16.91
CA PHE A 67 -5.30 22.74 16.71
C PHE A 67 -3.79 22.55 16.79
N GLU A 68 -3.35 21.37 17.23
CA GLU A 68 -1.93 21.02 17.31
C GLU A 68 -1.32 20.77 15.92
N SER A 69 -2.11 20.29 14.97
CA SER A 69 -1.66 20.00 13.60
C SER A 69 -2.71 20.37 12.55
N ALA A 70 -2.25 20.56 11.32
CA ALA A 70 -3.15 20.79 10.19
C ALA A 70 -3.99 19.55 9.86
N GLU A 71 -3.46 18.36 10.16
CA GLU A 71 -4.12 17.07 10.04
C GLU A 71 -5.24 16.91 11.08
N ALA A 72 -5.01 17.31 12.33
CA ALA A 72 -6.06 17.32 13.37
C ALA A 72 -7.23 18.24 12.99
N ALA A 73 -6.93 19.44 12.47
CA ALA A 73 -7.95 20.36 11.96
C ALA A 73 -8.73 19.76 10.77
N ARG A 74 -8.04 19.02 9.90
CA ARG A 74 -8.67 18.31 8.78
C ARG A 74 -9.63 17.23 9.29
N GLU A 75 -9.21 16.42 10.25
CA GLU A 75 -10.02 15.34 10.81
C GLU A 75 -11.26 15.87 11.53
N PHE A 76 -11.11 16.95 12.28
CA PHE A 76 -12.22 17.66 12.91
C PHE A 76 -13.25 18.11 11.87
N TYR A 77 -12.81 18.76 10.78
CA TYR A 77 -13.70 19.20 9.71
C TYR A 77 -14.29 18.03 8.90
N GLU A 78 -13.55 16.92 8.77
CA GLU A 78 -14.05 15.71 8.12
C GLU A 78 -15.17 15.06 8.95
N MET A 79 -15.03 15.03 10.27
CA MET A 79 -16.05 14.53 11.19
C MET A 79 -17.28 15.43 11.19
N TYR A 80 -17.09 16.76 11.25
CA TYR A 80 -18.18 17.72 11.10
C TYR A 80 -18.91 17.54 9.76
N GLY A 81 -18.17 17.47 8.65
CA GLY A 81 -18.74 17.25 7.33
C GLY A 81 -19.53 15.94 7.26
N ARG A 82 -19.02 14.87 7.86
CA ARG A 82 -19.71 13.58 7.92
C ARG A 82 -21.04 13.65 8.66
N ARG A 83 -21.06 14.32 9.81
CA ARG A 83 -22.29 14.54 10.58
C ARG A 83 -23.29 15.37 9.78
N MET A 84 -22.81 16.42 9.12
CA MET A 84 -23.67 17.34 8.39
C MET A 84 -24.17 16.76 7.06
N GLY A 85 -23.44 15.82 6.43
CA GLY A 85 -23.86 15.18 5.18
C GLY A 85 -23.00 15.49 3.95
N PHE A 86 -21.74 15.92 4.13
CA PHE A 86 -20.79 16.17 3.05
C PHE A 86 -19.41 15.58 3.31
N THR A 87 -18.58 15.57 2.28
CA THR A 87 -17.18 15.14 2.36
C THR A 87 -16.25 16.30 2.02
N ILE A 88 -15.06 16.29 2.58
CA ILE A 88 -14.10 17.38 2.43
C ILE A 88 -12.97 17.03 1.44
N ARG A 89 -12.43 18.05 0.79
CA ARG A 89 -11.27 17.98 -0.11
C ARG A 89 -10.23 19.02 0.32
N ASN A 90 -8.95 18.74 0.08
CA ASN A 90 -7.91 19.76 0.19
C ASN A 90 -7.97 20.69 -1.02
N ASN A 91 -8.01 21.99 -0.78
CA ASN A 91 -7.94 23.00 -1.82
C ASN A 91 -6.53 23.59 -1.90
N ARG A 92 -6.39 24.90 -1.79
CA ARG A 92 -5.12 25.59 -1.88
C ARG A 92 -4.36 25.48 -0.55
N THR A 93 -3.04 25.39 -0.70
CA THR A 93 -2.10 25.44 0.41
C THR A 93 -1.25 26.68 0.23
N ARG A 94 -1.23 27.55 1.24
CA ARG A 94 -0.44 28.78 1.25
C ARG A 94 0.91 28.49 1.90
N ARG A 95 1.99 28.85 1.23
CA ARG A 95 3.37 28.68 1.72
C ARG A 95 4.03 30.01 2.02
N SER A 96 4.97 30.01 2.96
CA SER A 96 5.85 31.13 3.26
C SER A 96 6.74 31.45 2.07
N LEU A 97 6.92 32.74 1.78
CA LEU A 97 7.91 33.17 0.79
C LEU A 97 9.34 33.09 1.33
N LYS A 98 9.52 33.07 2.67
CA LYS A 98 10.83 33.05 3.30
C LYS A 98 11.37 31.63 3.45
N ASP A 99 10.55 30.75 4.04
CA ASP A 99 11.00 29.40 4.45
C ASP A 99 10.32 28.27 3.67
N ASN A 100 9.44 28.61 2.71
CA ASN A 100 8.59 27.67 1.97
C ASN A 100 7.71 26.74 2.84
N SER A 101 7.63 27.04 4.14
CA SER A 101 6.81 26.36 5.14
C SER A 101 5.32 26.58 4.86
N ILE A 102 4.47 25.63 5.24
CA ILE A 102 3.03 25.77 5.03
C ILE A 102 2.46 26.71 6.08
N ILE A 103 2.03 27.91 5.68
CA ILE A 103 1.41 28.90 6.57
C ILE A 103 -0.12 28.76 6.57
N GLY A 104 -0.72 28.15 5.56
CA GLY A 104 -2.17 28.01 5.52
C GLY A 104 -2.67 26.87 4.67
N ARG A 105 -3.84 26.35 5.01
CA ARG A 105 -4.57 25.35 4.22
C ARG A 105 -6.04 25.71 4.16
N GLU A 106 -6.65 25.38 3.03
CA GLU A 106 -8.08 25.53 2.81
C GLU A 106 -8.70 24.14 2.58
N PHE A 107 -9.74 23.82 3.34
CA PHE A 107 -10.56 22.64 3.17
C PHE A 107 -11.91 23.03 2.63
N VAL A 108 -12.41 22.28 1.66
CA VAL A 108 -13.59 22.63 0.87
C VAL A 108 -14.52 21.44 0.74
N CYS A 109 -15.81 21.68 0.48
CA CYS A 109 -16.73 20.60 0.12
C CYS A 109 -16.25 19.84 -1.13
N SER A 110 -16.51 18.54 -1.22
CA SER A 110 -16.20 17.73 -2.40
C SER A 110 -16.95 18.19 -3.66
N LYS A 111 -18.11 18.82 -3.48
CA LYS A 111 -18.92 19.44 -4.55
C LYS A 111 -18.51 20.87 -4.89
N GLU A 112 -17.41 21.37 -4.34
CA GLU A 112 -16.93 22.75 -4.56
C GLU A 112 -16.44 23.00 -6.00
N GLY A 113 -16.77 24.19 -6.50
CA GLY A 113 -16.38 24.70 -7.81
C GLY A 113 -17.08 24.05 -8.99
N PHE A 114 -16.57 24.30 -10.20
CA PHE A 114 -17.02 23.64 -11.44
C PHE A 114 -15.84 22.87 -12.06
N ARG A 115 -16.14 21.79 -12.79
CA ARG A 115 -15.10 21.08 -13.55
C ARG A 115 -14.78 21.88 -14.80
N ALA A 116 -13.51 22.25 -15.00
CA ALA A 116 -13.11 22.96 -16.20
C ALA A 116 -13.43 22.14 -17.48
N GLU A 117 -13.93 22.83 -18.50
CA GLU A 117 -14.49 22.25 -19.73
C GLU A 117 -13.48 21.38 -20.52
N LYS A 118 -12.17 21.70 -20.40
CA LYS A 118 -11.08 20.88 -20.93
C LYS A 118 -11.07 19.43 -20.43
N TYR A 119 -11.71 19.16 -19.29
CA TYR A 119 -11.83 17.82 -18.70
C TYR A 119 -13.19 17.16 -18.92
N THR A 120 -14.13 17.79 -19.63
CA THR A 120 -15.41 17.20 -20.04
C THR A 120 -15.38 16.82 -21.52
N LYS A 121 -14.79 17.67 -22.39
CA LYS A 121 -14.68 17.46 -23.84
C LYS A 121 -13.30 16.95 -24.26
N ARG A 122 -12.93 15.72 -23.87
CA ARG A 122 -11.73 15.06 -24.45
C ARG A 122 -12.21 13.90 -25.32
N GLU A 123 -12.17 14.08 -26.63
CA GLU A 123 -12.68 13.13 -27.63
C GLU A 123 -11.97 11.77 -27.59
N TYR A 124 -10.70 11.73 -27.21
CA TYR A 124 -9.93 10.49 -27.06
C TYR A 124 -9.69 10.17 -25.58
N ARG A 125 -10.50 9.29 -25.00
CA ARG A 125 -10.24 8.65 -23.70
C ARG A 125 -10.45 7.14 -23.76
N VAL A 126 -9.50 6.39 -23.20
CA VAL A 126 -9.55 4.92 -23.05
C VAL A 126 -10.62 4.51 -22.02
N CYS A 127 -10.90 5.35 -21.02
CA CYS A 127 -11.94 5.12 -20.02
C CYS A 127 -12.94 6.29 -19.98
N PRO A 128 -14.24 6.02 -19.71
CA PRO A 128 -15.26 7.07 -19.55
C PRO A 128 -14.85 8.13 -18.52
N SER A 129 -15.23 9.38 -18.75
CA SER A 129 -15.03 10.43 -17.74
C SER A 129 -15.86 10.12 -16.51
N ARG A 130 -15.25 10.22 -15.32
CA ARG A 130 -16.01 10.19 -14.05
C ARG A 130 -17.12 11.25 -14.11
N PRO A 131 -18.33 10.95 -13.59
CA PRO A 131 -19.44 11.90 -13.59
C PRO A 131 -19.05 13.20 -12.88
N ALA A 132 -19.60 14.32 -13.36
CA ALA A 132 -19.34 15.63 -12.78
C ALA A 132 -20.09 15.74 -11.44
N THR A 133 -19.36 15.65 -10.33
CA THR A 133 -19.90 15.73 -8.96
C THR A 133 -19.80 17.14 -8.35
N ARG A 134 -19.42 18.15 -9.14
CA ARG A 134 -19.15 19.51 -8.66
C ARG A 134 -20.31 20.43 -9.02
N GLU A 135 -20.96 20.98 -8.00
CA GLU A 135 -22.20 21.77 -8.09
C GLU A 135 -21.95 23.26 -7.73
N GLY A 136 -20.69 23.68 -7.63
CA GLY A 136 -20.35 25.06 -7.24
C GLY A 136 -20.58 25.35 -5.77
N CYS A 137 -20.38 24.37 -4.88
CA CYS A 137 -20.52 24.60 -3.44
C CYS A 137 -19.46 25.58 -2.90
N ASN A 138 -19.85 26.51 -2.04
CA ASN A 138 -18.95 27.52 -1.45
C ASN A 138 -18.48 27.20 -0.03
N ALA A 139 -18.95 26.09 0.56
CA ALA A 139 -18.57 25.70 1.92
C ALA A 139 -17.07 25.41 2.03
N MET A 140 -16.43 26.12 2.96
CA MET A 140 -14.98 26.16 3.09
C MET A 140 -14.56 26.42 4.54
N LEU A 141 -13.50 25.76 4.97
CA LEU A 141 -12.79 26.01 6.22
C LEU A 141 -11.35 26.44 5.90
N ARG A 142 -10.90 27.54 6.48
CA ARG A 142 -9.56 28.08 6.29
C ARG A 142 -8.77 28.05 7.60
N ILE A 143 -7.60 27.45 7.56
CA ILE A 143 -6.68 27.36 8.68
C ILE A 143 -5.35 28.05 8.37
N ALA A 144 -4.76 28.68 9.38
CA ALA A 144 -3.45 29.32 9.32
C ALA A 144 -2.56 28.85 10.46
N ALA A 145 -1.28 28.66 10.17
CA ALA A 145 -0.27 28.42 11.18
C ALA A 145 -0.03 29.70 11.99
N LYS A 146 0.01 29.56 13.31
CA LYS A 146 0.33 30.59 14.29
C LYS A 146 1.72 30.33 14.86
N ASP A 147 2.33 31.38 15.41
CA ASP A 147 3.61 31.26 16.10
C ASP A 147 3.50 30.24 17.23
N GLY A 148 4.40 29.24 17.25
CA GLY A 148 4.36 28.12 18.20
C GLY A 148 3.83 26.80 17.64
N GLY A 149 3.73 26.64 16.31
CA GLY A 149 3.40 25.37 15.66
C GLY A 149 1.92 24.98 15.70
N LYS A 150 1.08 25.83 16.30
CA LYS A 150 -0.37 25.65 16.35
C LYS A 150 -1.05 26.13 15.08
N TRP A 151 -2.23 25.60 14.81
CA TRP A 151 -3.08 25.93 13.67
C TRP A 151 -4.39 26.54 14.12
N VAL A 152 -4.79 27.67 13.54
CA VAL A 152 -6.01 28.37 13.94
C VAL A 152 -6.98 28.46 12.77
N ILE A 153 -8.26 28.19 13.02
CA ILE A 153 -9.34 28.50 12.06
C ILE A 153 -9.50 30.02 11.99
N TYR A 154 -9.26 30.61 10.83
CA TYR A 154 -9.44 32.06 10.62
C TYR A 154 -10.63 32.39 9.71
N GLY A 155 -11.22 31.39 9.07
CA GLY A 155 -12.41 31.58 8.26
C GLY A 155 -13.21 30.30 8.12
N PHE A 156 -14.51 30.39 8.33
CA PHE A 156 -15.45 29.30 8.16
C PHE A 156 -16.68 29.77 7.38
N ILE A 157 -16.98 29.09 6.28
CA ILE A 157 -18.16 29.30 5.44
C ILE A 157 -19.00 28.03 5.52
N LYS A 158 -20.17 28.15 6.15
CA LYS A 158 -21.13 27.04 6.36
C LYS A 158 -22.03 26.78 5.17
N GLU A 159 -22.24 27.78 4.30
CA GLU A 159 -23.29 27.72 3.29
C GLU A 159 -23.00 26.69 2.19
N HIS A 160 -23.95 25.78 1.98
CA HIS A 160 -23.93 24.79 0.91
C HIS A 160 -24.99 25.11 -0.14
N ASN A 161 -24.62 24.97 -1.41
CA ASN A 161 -25.53 25.12 -2.55
C ASN A 161 -26.21 23.78 -2.94
N HIS A 162 -26.20 22.80 -2.04
CA HIS A 162 -26.75 21.48 -2.29
C HIS A 162 -27.26 20.85 -1.00
N GLU A 163 -28.19 19.92 -1.13
CA GLU A 163 -28.70 19.15 0.00
C GLU A 163 -27.58 18.32 0.64
N LEU A 164 -27.56 18.32 1.97
CA LEU A 164 -26.62 17.54 2.78
C LEU A 164 -27.34 16.29 3.28
N ASN A 165 -26.83 15.12 2.93
CA ASN A 165 -27.46 13.85 3.24
C ASN A 165 -26.44 12.92 3.93
N PRO A 166 -26.49 12.76 5.27
CA PRO A 166 -25.51 11.96 6.00
C PRO A 166 -25.53 10.48 5.58
N SER A 167 -26.70 9.93 5.26
CA SER A 167 -26.85 8.53 4.83
C SER A 167 -26.23 8.23 3.45
N LYS A 168 -25.91 9.25 2.65
CA LYS A 168 -25.35 9.10 1.29
C LYS A 168 -23.85 9.36 1.22
N ILE A 169 -23.17 9.50 2.36
CA ILE A 169 -21.72 9.73 2.39
C ILE A 169 -20.97 8.42 2.14
N PRO A 170 -20.08 8.37 1.13
CA PRO A 170 -19.23 7.20 0.93
C PRO A 170 -18.33 6.92 2.14
N PRO A 171 -17.99 5.64 2.41
CA PRO A 171 -17.04 5.28 3.47
C PRO A 171 -15.68 5.95 3.27
N ARG A 172 -14.89 6.12 4.35
CA ARG A 172 -13.54 6.70 4.25
C ARG A 172 -12.74 5.93 3.18
N ARG A 173 -11.84 6.62 2.50
CA ARG A 173 -10.99 5.99 1.47
C ARG A 173 -10.18 4.81 2.02
N SER A 174 -9.80 4.84 3.30
CA SER A 174 -9.21 3.70 4.00
C SER A 174 -10.13 2.47 4.00
N HIS A 175 -11.42 2.65 4.23
CA HIS A 175 -12.42 1.60 4.18
C HIS A 175 -12.80 1.17 2.75
N ARG A 176 -12.64 2.04 1.74
CA ARG A 176 -12.93 1.64 0.35
C ARG A 176 -12.01 0.54 -0.18
N ILE A 177 -10.78 0.46 0.33
CA ILE A 177 -9.83 -0.62 -0.03
C ILE A 177 -10.25 -1.93 0.64
N ALA A 178 -10.88 -1.86 1.81
CA ALA A 178 -11.25 -3.03 2.61
C ALA A 178 -12.59 -3.68 2.18
N PHE A 179 -13.49 -2.96 1.50
CA PHE A 179 -14.88 -3.42 1.28
C PHE A 179 -15.27 -3.70 -0.18
N CYS A 180 -14.33 -3.62 -1.12
CA CYS A 180 -14.54 -4.15 -2.47
C CYS A 180 -13.49 -5.24 -2.70
N GLU A 181 -13.67 -6.40 -2.07
CA GLU A 181 -13.02 -7.61 -2.55
C GLU A 181 -13.70 -7.99 -3.87
N ASP A 182 -13.20 -7.44 -4.97
CA ASP A 182 -13.62 -7.91 -6.30
C ASP A 182 -13.28 -9.41 -6.38
N GLU A 183 -14.06 -10.23 -7.12
CA GLU A 183 -13.77 -11.69 -7.28
C GLU A 183 -12.31 -11.97 -7.68
N LYS A 184 -11.69 -11.00 -8.37
CA LYS A 184 -10.28 -11.02 -8.77
C LYS A 184 -9.34 -10.96 -7.58
N ASP A 185 -9.63 -10.15 -6.55
CA ASP A 185 -8.80 -10.02 -5.36
C ASP A 185 -8.88 -11.28 -4.48
N LEU A 186 -10.06 -11.89 -4.40
CA LEU A 186 -10.23 -13.22 -3.81
C LEU A 186 -9.38 -14.26 -4.56
N LYS A 187 -9.43 -14.24 -5.90
CA LYS A 187 -8.64 -15.18 -6.70
C LYS A 187 -7.14 -14.94 -6.60
N ILE A 188 -6.71 -13.69 -6.50
CA ILE A 188 -5.31 -13.33 -6.24
C ILE A 188 -4.88 -13.94 -4.91
N ARG A 189 -5.64 -13.74 -3.83
CA ARG A 189 -5.32 -14.30 -2.50
C ARG A 189 -5.21 -15.81 -2.55
N GLU A 190 -6.20 -16.48 -3.13
CA GLU A 190 -6.22 -17.93 -3.28
C GLU A 190 -4.99 -18.44 -4.06
N LEU A 191 -4.74 -17.89 -5.26
CA LEU A 191 -3.60 -18.28 -6.08
C LEU A 191 -2.26 -17.96 -5.41
N SER A 192 -2.17 -16.87 -4.65
CA SER A 192 -0.97 -16.55 -3.87
C SER A 192 -0.71 -17.60 -2.79
N THR A 193 -1.74 -18.06 -2.09
CA THR A 193 -1.59 -19.13 -1.07
C THR A 193 -1.19 -20.47 -1.70
N GLU A 194 -1.79 -20.84 -2.84
CA GLU A 194 -1.43 -22.05 -3.57
C GLU A 194 0.02 -21.99 -4.07
N LEU A 195 0.42 -20.85 -4.65
CA LEU A 195 1.79 -20.63 -5.11
C LEU A 195 2.79 -20.70 -3.95
N HIS A 196 2.46 -20.15 -2.79
CA HIS A 196 3.32 -20.23 -1.60
C HIS A 196 3.49 -21.67 -1.14
N ARG A 197 2.40 -22.45 -1.13
CA ARG A 197 2.42 -23.87 -0.78
C ARG A 197 3.29 -24.67 -1.73
N GLU A 198 3.19 -24.41 -3.03
CA GLU A 198 3.97 -25.11 -4.04
C GLU A 198 5.45 -24.73 -3.99
N LYS A 199 5.78 -23.45 -3.76
CA LYS A 199 7.15 -23.00 -3.51
C LYS A 199 7.76 -23.74 -2.31
N LYS A 200 7.02 -23.85 -1.20
CA LYS A 200 7.48 -24.57 -0.01
C LYS A 200 7.77 -26.05 -0.28
N LYS A 201 6.91 -26.73 -1.05
CA LYS A 201 7.17 -28.12 -1.49
C LYS A 201 8.40 -28.21 -2.38
N SER A 202 8.53 -27.30 -3.36
CA SER A 202 9.67 -27.28 -4.28
C SER A 202 10.99 -27.09 -3.56
N ALA A 203 11.02 -26.22 -2.53
CA ALA A 203 12.19 -26.02 -1.68
C ALA A 203 12.58 -27.30 -0.93
N ALA A 204 11.60 -28.01 -0.34
CA ALA A 204 11.85 -29.27 0.33
C ALA A 204 12.42 -30.35 -0.61
N TYR A 205 11.90 -30.46 -1.85
CA TYR A 205 12.46 -31.40 -2.83
C TYR A 205 13.89 -31.02 -3.25
N LEU A 206 14.17 -29.72 -3.41
CA LEU A 206 15.53 -29.25 -3.71
C LEU A 206 16.51 -29.56 -2.57
N GLU A 207 16.11 -29.37 -1.31
CA GLU A 207 16.92 -29.73 -0.14
C GLU A 207 17.21 -31.23 -0.09
N GLN A 208 16.21 -32.07 -0.35
CA GLN A 208 16.40 -33.53 -0.42
C GLN A 208 17.38 -33.91 -1.53
N LEU A 209 17.26 -33.31 -2.71
CA LEU A 209 18.18 -33.55 -3.83
C LEU A 209 19.61 -33.10 -3.50
N GLN A 210 19.77 -31.94 -2.88
CA GLN A 210 21.08 -31.44 -2.45
C GLN A 210 21.73 -32.39 -1.44
N MET A 211 20.97 -32.94 -0.50
CA MET A 211 21.47 -33.93 0.45
C MET A 211 21.98 -35.20 -0.23
N VAL A 212 21.22 -35.73 -1.19
CA VAL A 212 21.62 -36.93 -1.96
C VAL A 212 22.86 -36.66 -2.81
N LEU A 213 22.90 -35.52 -3.50
CA LEU A 213 24.07 -35.13 -4.31
C LEU A 213 25.33 -35.00 -3.45
N LYS A 214 25.22 -34.36 -2.29
CA LYS A 214 26.33 -34.25 -1.33
C LYS A 214 26.82 -35.62 -0.86
N TYR A 215 25.91 -36.54 -0.55
CA TYR A 215 26.29 -37.90 -0.16
C TYR A 215 27.05 -38.64 -1.26
N VAL A 216 26.58 -38.54 -2.51
CA VAL A 216 27.24 -39.16 -3.67
C VAL A 216 28.63 -38.55 -3.90
N GLU A 217 28.76 -37.23 -3.77
CA GLU A 217 30.02 -36.53 -3.91
C GLU A 217 31.04 -36.96 -2.85
N GLU A 218 30.65 -36.96 -1.57
CA GLU A 218 31.52 -37.43 -0.48
C GLU A 218 31.94 -38.89 -0.65
N HIS A 219 31.01 -39.75 -1.09
CA HIS A 219 31.32 -41.15 -1.35
C HIS A 219 32.32 -41.30 -2.51
N THR A 220 32.15 -40.52 -3.58
CA THR A 220 33.06 -40.51 -4.73
C THR A 220 34.45 -40.03 -4.34
N GLN A 221 34.54 -38.97 -3.53
CA GLN A 221 35.81 -38.48 -2.98
C GLN A 221 36.50 -39.54 -2.10
N ARG A 222 35.75 -40.19 -1.21
CA ARG A 222 36.28 -41.28 -0.36
C ARG A 222 36.80 -42.47 -1.18
N LEU A 223 36.10 -42.86 -2.24
CA LEU A 223 36.56 -43.91 -3.15
C LEU A 223 37.82 -43.49 -3.90
N SER A 224 37.87 -42.26 -4.41
CA SER A 224 39.06 -41.72 -5.10
C SER A 224 40.29 -41.79 -4.20
N LEU A 225 40.18 -41.31 -2.95
CA LEU A 225 41.28 -41.37 -1.98
C LEU A 225 41.77 -42.81 -1.74
N LYS A 226 40.86 -43.79 -1.65
CA LYS A 226 41.24 -45.20 -1.49
C LYS A 226 41.95 -45.75 -2.73
N VAL A 227 41.49 -45.39 -3.93
CA VAL A 227 42.13 -45.79 -5.19
C VAL A 227 43.53 -45.18 -5.29
N ASP A 228 43.69 -43.91 -4.92
CA ASP A 228 44.98 -43.23 -4.92
C ASP A 228 45.98 -43.87 -3.95
N VAL A 229 45.53 -44.24 -2.75
CA VAL A 229 46.35 -44.98 -1.77
C VAL A 229 46.81 -46.33 -2.32
N VAL A 230 45.90 -47.11 -2.91
CA VAL A 230 46.26 -48.42 -3.50
C VAL A 230 47.21 -48.26 -4.68
N SER A 231 46.97 -47.27 -5.54
CA SER A 231 47.84 -46.93 -6.67
C SER A 231 49.24 -46.49 -6.21
N GLY A 232 49.33 -45.70 -5.13
CA GLY A 232 50.58 -45.34 -4.48
C GLY A 232 51.35 -46.56 -3.98
N ASN A 233 50.69 -47.43 -3.21
CA ASN A 233 51.28 -48.66 -2.70
C ASN A 233 51.78 -49.58 -3.83
N LEU A 234 51.02 -49.72 -4.92
CA LEU A 234 51.45 -50.51 -6.10
C LEU A 234 52.71 -49.92 -6.74
N ARG A 235 52.78 -48.59 -6.88
CA ARG A 235 53.94 -47.88 -7.45
C ARG A 235 55.20 -48.04 -6.58
N GLU A 236 55.05 -48.01 -5.26
CA GLU A 236 56.14 -48.28 -4.32
C GLU A 236 56.67 -49.72 -4.47
N LEU A 237 55.77 -50.71 -4.58
CA LEU A 237 56.17 -52.10 -4.82
C LEU A 237 56.88 -52.28 -6.18
N GLU A 238 56.36 -51.69 -7.25
CA GLU A 238 57.00 -51.73 -8.57
C GLU A 238 58.38 -51.05 -8.60
N SER A 239 58.62 -50.07 -7.72
CA SER A 239 59.92 -49.41 -7.63
C SER A 239 60.93 -50.20 -6.80
N VAL A 240 60.50 -51.03 -5.86
CA VAL A 240 61.35 -51.98 -5.13
C VAL A 240 61.80 -53.14 -6.03
N ASP A 241 60.92 -53.67 -6.89
CA ASP A 241 61.23 -54.74 -7.84
C ASP A 241 62.18 -54.30 -8.98
N ARG A 242 62.35 -52.99 -9.22
CA ARG A 242 63.30 -52.44 -10.22
C ARG A 242 64.71 -52.17 -9.69
N ILE A 243 64.95 -52.33 -8.38
CA ILE A 243 66.25 -52.03 -7.74
C ILE A 243 67.08 -53.32 -7.48
N PHE A 244 66.53 -54.51 -7.77
CA PHE A 244 67.25 -55.78 -7.84
C PHE A 244 67.48 -56.20 -9.31
#